data_AF-A0A7H0SLC8-F1
#
_entry.id   AF-A0A7H0SLC8-F1
#
_cell.length_a   1.000
_cell.length_b   1.000
_cell.length_c   1.000
_cell.angle_alpha   90.00
_cell.angle_beta   90.00
_cell.angle_gamma   90.00
#
_symmetry.space_group_name_H-M   'P 1'
#
loop_
_entity.id
_entity.type
_entity.pdbx_description
1 polymer ?
#
loop_
_entity_poly.entity_id
_entity_poly.type
_entity_poly.pdbx_seq_one_letter_code
_entity_poly.pdbx_strand_id
1 'polypeptide(L)'
;MSSSSGRAAILPFPRQGRVQGCPPKVLPPERTVVLQVCLRGEGVYRILGVKSSLSLAELGEVLAIALGVDEVSAPHTLRDPVSPQPLCPQHPVSQQLFYPGDRLLYQWGLWCFELNVVDSHPRDTATPERLCIGGAGEFIGRNFNLAHINSRLSGESHSAKVLATAHPDLQDWVIRAGSANFIPLLQALDLSRPTTLSTRTQRALELLPLETSALSRDSWWATLISLSCLCGRREQARITEELMDSLGWSSGGAPLCAEDIAHQCRDSLAVLYQLGAYCPAGEARLSPVERLEIYRFLLAG
;
A
#
# COMPACT_ATOMS: atom_id res chain seq x y z
N MET A 1 85.26 15.78 1.02
CA MET A 1 84.91 16.37 -0.28
C MET A 1 83.39 16.29 -0.42
N SER A 2 82.66 17.14 0.30
CA SER A 2 82.28 18.52 -0.05
C SER A 2 80.94 18.55 -0.80
N SER A 3 79.91 18.74 0.01
CA SER A 3 78.53 19.08 -0.32
C SER A 3 78.40 20.51 -0.86
N SER A 4 77.47 20.70 -1.80
CA SER A 4 76.38 21.69 -1.78
C SER A 4 76.13 22.44 -3.10
N SER A 5 74.83 22.58 -3.36
CA SER A 5 74.14 23.68 -4.06
C SER A 5 74.07 23.69 -5.59
N GLY A 6 72.84 23.55 -6.08
CA GLY A 6 72.40 23.95 -7.42
C GLY A 6 70.88 23.98 -7.49
N ARG A 7 70.28 25.14 -7.19
CA ARG A 7 68.85 25.44 -7.40
C ARG A 7 68.49 25.34 -8.89
N ALA A 8 67.28 24.88 -9.21
CA ALA A 8 66.53 25.39 -10.36
C ALA A 8 65.02 25.30 -10.09
N ALA A 9 64.34 26.43 -10.29
CA ALA A 9 62.92 26.63 -10.07
C ALA A 9 62.09 26.24 -11.31
N ILE A 10 60.80 26.06 -11.03
CA ILE A 10 59.68 25.54 -11.83
C ILE A 10 59.41 26.32 -13.13
N LEU A 11 59.04 25.60 -14.20
CA LEU A 11 58.14 26.10 -15.26
C LEU A 11 57.09 25.02 -15.64
N PRO A 12 55.89 25.44 -16.10
CA PRO A 12 54.63 24.72 -15.87
C PRO A 12 54.25 23.74 -16.99
N PHE A 13 53.54 22.68 -16.62
CA PHE A 13 52.85 21.81 -17.59
C PHE A 13 51.46 22.38 -17.94
N PRO A 14 51.00 22.20 -19.20
CA PRO A 14 49.90 22.96 -19.78
C PRO A 14 48.53 22.48 -19.32
N ARG A 15 47.57 23.41 -19.25
CA ARG A 15 46.14 23.13 -19.12
C ARG A 15 45.58 22.54 -20.42
N GLN A 16 45.21 21.27 -20.41
CA GLN A 16 44.19 20.63 -21.24
C GLN A 16 43.68 19.42 -20.44
N GLY A 17 42.41 19.10 -20.25
CA GLY A 17 41.12 19.63 -20.68
C GLY A 17 40.05 18.82 -19.92
N ARG A 18 38.79 19.27 -19.93
CA ARG A 18 37.65 18.52 -19.39
C ARG A 18 37.60 17.10 -19.98
N VAL A 19 37.53 16.09 -19.12
CA VAL A 19 36.87 14.80 -19.39
C VAL A 19 35.79 14.68 -18.32
N GLN A 20 34.60 15.18 -18.61
CA GLN A 20 33.40 14.39 -18.93
C GLN A 20 33.00 13.45 -17.79
N GLY A 21 31.81 13.73 -17.26
CA GLY A 21 31.30 13.19 -16.01
C GLY A 21 31.31 11.68 -15.98
N CYS A 22 31.59 11.15 -14.78
CA CYS A 22 31.06 9.85 -14.40
C CYS A 22 29.58 9.83 -14.78
N PRO A 23 29.09 8.80 -15.49
CA PRO A 23 27.65 8.63 -15.65
C PRO A 23 27.04 8.69 -14.23
N PRO A 24 25.92 9.41 -14.03
CA PRO A 24 25.28 9.44 -12.72
C PRO A 24 25.12 7.98 -12.29
N LYS A 25 25.72 7.65 -11.13
CA LYS A 25 25.58 6.32 -10.55
C LYS A 25 24.08 6.12 -10.41
N VAL A 26 23.50 5.27 -11.25
CA VAL A 26 22.05 5.02 -11.24
C VAL A 26 21.77 4.46 -9.87
N LEU A 27 21.20 5.31 -9.01
CA LEU A 27 20.74 4.87 -7.70
C LEU A 27 19.72 3.76 -7.99
N PRO A 28 19.80 2.62 -7.28
CA PRO A 28 18.78 1.60 -7.45
C PRO A 28 17.40 2.26 -7.31
N PRO A 29 16.44 1.91 -8.18
CA PRO A 29 15.13 2.54 -8.16
C PRO A 29 14.53 2.42 -6.76
N GLU A 30 13.85 3.48 -6.33
CA GLU A 30 13.20 3.52 -5.02
C GLU A 30 12.31 2.28 -4.84
N ARG A 31 12.25 1.75 -3.61
CA ARG A 31 11.51 0.52 -3.33
C ARG A 31 10.53 0.70 -2.19
N THR A 32 9.49 -0.13 -2.20
CA THR A 32 8.69 -0.40 -1.01
C THR A 32 9.24 -1.68 -0.38
N VAL A 33 9.71 -1.56 0.85
CA VAL A 33 10.16 -2.68 1.69
C VAL A 33 8.96 -3.14 2.50
N VAL A 34 8.63 -4.43 2.38
CA VAL A 34 7.54 -5.06 3.12
C VAL A 34 8.13 -5.69 4.38
N LEU A 35 7.72 -5.18 5.54
CA LEU A 35 8.19 -5.58 6.85
C LEU A 35 7.11 -6.37 7.57
N GLN A 36 7.48 -7.53 8.11
CA GLN A 36 6.73 -8.18 9.17
C GLN A 36 7.31 -7.74 10.51
N VAL A 37 6.46 -7.15 11.34
CA VAL A 37 6.76 -6.73 12.72
C VAL A 37 6.05 -7.69 13.66
N CYS A 38 6.78 -8.40 14.52
CA CYS A 38 6.20 -9.40 15.42
C CYS A 38 6.64 -9.17 16.87
N LEU A 39 5.72 -9.33 17.81
CA LEU A 39 6.04 -9.54 19.22
C LEU A 39 6.02 -11.05 19.49
N ARG A 40 7.18 -11.64 19.77
CA ARG A 40 7.28 -13.08 19.99
C ARG A 40 6.41 -13.52 21.17
N GLY A 41 5.66 -14.60 20.97
CA GLY A 41 4.86 -15.24 22.02
C GLY A 41 3.49 -14.62 22.28
N GLU A 42 3.22 -13.41 21.76
CA GLU A 42 2.02 -12.62 22.12
C GLU A 42 0.97 -12.57 20.99
N GLY A 43 1.18 -13.27 19.87
CA GLY A 43 0.25 -13.27 18.73
C GLY A 43 0.06 -11.90 18.04
N VAL A 44 0.84 -10.88 18.43
CA VAL A 44 0.81 -9.55 17.84
C VAL A 44 1.73 -9.49 16.63
N TYR A 45 1.17 -9.15 15.47
CA TYR A 45 1.97 -8.85 14.28
C TYR A 45 1.38 -7.72 13.43
N ARG A 46 2.25 -7.04 12.68
CA ARG A 46 1.89 -6.06 11.64
C ARG A 46 2.66 -6.37 10.38
N ILE A 47 2.03 -6.17 9.23
CA ILE A 47 2.67 -6.19 7.91
C ILE A 47 2.64 -4.75 7.39
N LEU A 48 3.82 -4.17 7.17
CA LEU A 48 3.99 -2.77 6.81
C LEU A 48 4.70 -2.66 5.46
N GLY A 49 4.23 -1.79 4.57
CA GLY A 49 4.98 -1.35 3.40
C GLY A 49 5.58 0.02 3.69
N VAL A 50 6.90 0.15 3.59
CA VAL A 50 7.59 1.44 3.81
C VAL A 50 8.56 1.76 2.67
N LYS A 51 8.64 3.03 2.31
CA LYS A 51 9.57 3.55 1.33
C LYS A 51 11.00 3.37 1.83
N SER A 52 11.86 2.79 0.99
CA SER A 52 13.22 2.38 1.34
C SER A 52 14.16 3.56 1.69
N SER A 53 13.78 4.77 1.33
CA SER A 53 14.53 6.00 1.64
C SER A 53 14.07 6.69 2.92
N LEU A 54 13.01 6.21 3.59
CA LEU A 54 12.65 6.72 4.93
C LEU A 54 13.84 6.54 5.86
N SER A 55 14.04 7.47 6.77
CA SER A 55 15.00 7.35 7.86
C SER A 55 14.54 6.31 8.89
N LEU A 56 15.47 5.75 9.66
CA LEU A 56 15.14 4.87 10.79
C LEU A 56 14.34 5.61 11.87
N ALA A 57 14.49 6.93 12.00
CA ALA A 57 13.65 7.77 12.86
C ALA A 57 12.18 7.75 12.40
N GLU A 58 11.93 8.01 11.11
CA GLU A 58 10.58 7.95 10.52
C GLU A 58 10.00 6.54 10.58
N LEU A 59 10.82 5.50 10.39
CA LEU A 59 10.40 4.11 10.61
C LEU A 59 9.95 3.89 12.06
N GLY A 60 10.65 4.47 13.04
CA GLY A 60 10.25 4.45 14.45
C GLY A 60 8.85 5.03 14.68
N GLU A 61 8.52 6.15 14.04
CA GLU A 61 7.18 6.74 14.08
C GLU A 61 6.12 5.83 13.45
N VAL A 62 6.44 5.23 12.30
CA VAL A 62 5.56 4.27 11.63
C VAL A 62 5.25 3.07 12.53
N LEU A 63 6.28 2.52 13.20
CA LEU A 63 6.13 1.41 14.13
C LEU A 63 5.29 1.82 15.35
N ALA A 64 5.53 3.01 15.90
CA ALA A 64 4.77 3.51 17.03
C ALA A 64 3.26 3.62 16.70
N ILE A 65 2.93 4.18 15.54
CA ILE A 65 1.54 4.29 15.06
C ILE A 65 0.94 2.89 14.84
N ALA A 66 1.64 2.00 14.13
CA ALA A 66 1.14 0.67 13.81
C ALA A 66 0.90 -0.22 15.04
N LEU A 67 1.68 -0.01 16.10
CA LEU A 67 1.55 -0.69 17.39
C LEU A 67 0.60 0.05 18.35
N GLY A 68 0.11 1.23 17.98
CA GLY A 68 -0.81 2.03 18.80
C GLY A 68 -0.15 2.70 20.00
N VAL A 69 1.17 2.90 19.98
CA VAL A 69 1.95 3.43 21.11
C VAL A 69 2.46 4.86 20.88
N ASP A 70 2.07 5.50 19.78
CA ASP A 70 2.50 6.84 19.37
C ASP A 70 2.08 7.96 20.34
N GLU A 71 1.05 7.73 21.15
CA GLU A 71 0.60 8.66 22.21
C GLU A 71 1.28 8.40 23.57
N VAL A 72 2.05 7.31 23.69
CA VAL A 72 2.70 6.92 24.93
C VAL A 72 4.20 7.18 24.82
N SER A 73 4.69 8.10 25.64
CA SER A 73 6.12 8.41 25.70
C SER A 73 6.89 7.26 26.35
N ALA A 74 7.69 6.56 25.56
CA ALA A 74 8.67 5.60 26.04
C ALA A 74 9.95 5.68 25.18
N PRO A 75 11.14 5.38 25.75
CA PRO A 75 12.36 5.32 24.96
C PRO A 75 12.23 4.20 23.91
N HIS A 76 12.63 4.50 22.68
CA HIS A 76 12.60 3.55 21.59
C HIS A 76 13.88 3.59 20.76
N THR A 77 14.32 2.42 20.28
CA THR A 77 15.55 2.28 19.48
C THR A 77 15.41 1.16 18.47
N LEU A 78 16.03 1.33 17.30
CA LEU A 78 16.25 0.26 16.33
C LEU A 78 17.68 -0.26 16.47
N ARG A 79 17.84 -1.59 16.45
CA ARG A 79 19.13 -2.27 16.65
C ARG A 79 19.28 -3.44 15.70
N ASP A 80 20.51 -3.74 15.34
CA ASP A 80 20.85 -4.99 14.68
C ASP A 80 20.72 -6.15 15.70
N PRO A 81 20.12 -7.31 15.36
CA PRO A 81 20.01 -8.44 16.28
C PRO A 81 21.36 -8.95 16.85
N VAL A 82 22.47 -8.71 16.14
CA VAL A 82 23.81 -9.12 16.58
C VAL A 82 24.61 -8.01 17.25
N SER A 83 24.11 -6.77 17.27
CA SER A 83 24.78 -5.62 17.90
C SER A 83 23.92 -4.98 18.98
N PRO A 84 24.47 -4.76 20.19
CA PRO A 84 23.73 -4.08 21.24
C PRO A 84 23.57 -2.57 21.00
N GLN A 85 24.33 -1.99 20.05
CA GLN A 85 24.35 -0.55 19.81
C GLN A 85 23.13 -0.09 18.98
N PRO A 86 22.44 0.99 19.40
CA PRO A 86 21.42 1.63 18.58
C PRO A 86 21.96 2.07 17.21
N LEU A 87 21.15 1.86 16.18
CA LEU A 87 21.43 2.36 14.85
C LEU A 87 21.23 3.89 14.79
N CYS A 88 21.98 4.54 13.90
CA CYS A 88 21.87 5.98 13.66
C CYS A 88 20.46 6.32 13.10
N PRO A 89 19.65 7.14 13.78
CA PRO A 89 18.26 7.40 13.36
C PRO A 89 18.13 8.06 11.97
N GLN A 90 19.17 8.76 11.52
CA GLN A 90 19.19 9.45 10.22
C GLN A 90 19.53 8.54 9.05
N HIS A 91 19.99 7.30 9.31
CA HIS A 91 20.26 6.36 8.24
C HIS A 91 18.95 5.94 7.56
N PRO A 92 18.93 5.75 6.23
CA PRO A 92 17.75 5.27 5.53
C PRO A 92 17.51 3.78 5.83
N VAL A 93 16.24 3.36 5.77
CA VAL A 93 15.79 1.97 5.91
C VAL A 93 16.58 1.05 4.98
N SER A 94 16.82 1.46 3.73
CA SER A 94 17.57 0.69 2.72
C SER A 94 19.01 0.31 3.11
N GLN A 95 19.61 0.94 4.11
CA GLN A 95 20.94 0.53 4.59
C GLN A 95 20.90 -0.73 5.47
N GLN A 96 19.75 -1.06 6.06
CA GLN A 96 19.61 -2.11 7.08
C GLN A 96 18.52 -3.14 6.73
N LEU A 97 17.48 -2.70 6.02
CA LEU A 97 16.31 -3.49 5.66
C LEU A 97 16.05 -3.25 4.16
N PHE A 98 16.52 -4.16 3.31
CA PHE A 98 16.33 -4.03 1.86
C PHE A 98 15.99 -5.34 1.17
N TYR A 99 16.64 -6.43 1.57
CA TYR A 99 16.45 -7.76 0.99
C TYR A 99 15.59 -8.63 1.90
N PRO A 100 14.77 -9.53 1.32
CA PRO A 100 14.06 -10.54 2.09
C PRO A 100 14.99 -11.29 3.03
N GLY A 101 14.60 -11.39 4.30
CA GLY A 101 15.39 -12.00 5.35
C GLY A 101 16.23 -11.03 6.19
N ASP A 102 16.44 -9.78 5.74
CA ASP A 102 17.06 -8.74 6.58
C ASP A 102 16.22 -8.50 7.84
N ARG A 103 16.89 -8.22 8.96
CA ARG A 103 16.23 -8.13 10.28
C ARG A 103 16.73 -6.97 11.11
N LEU A 104 15.81 -6.39 11.87
CA LEU A 104 16.12 -5.46 12.97
C LEU A 104 15.30 -5.81 14.21
N LEU A 105 15.76 -5.33 15.35
CA LEU A 105 14.99 -5.29 16.59
C LEU A 105 14.51 -3.88 16.84
N TYR A 106 13.21 -3.73 17.07
CA TYR A 106 12.61 -2.49 17.54
C TYR A 106 12.29 -2.62 19.03
N GLN A 107 13.04 -1.90 19.85
CA GLN A 107 12.79 -1.82 21.27
C GLN A 107 11.93 -0.59 21.56
N TRP A 108 10.84 -0.77 22.31
CA TRP A 108 10.00 0.30 22.84
C TRP A 108 9.74 0.03 24.33
N GLY A 109 10.34 0.85 25.20
CA GLY A 109 10.39 0.56 26.64
C GLY A 109 11.04 -0.79 26.93
N LEU A 110 10.28 -1.69 27.55
CA LEU A 110 10.70 -3.07 27.85
C LEU A 110 10.31 -4.08 26.76
N TRP A 111 9.56 -3.65 25.75
CA TRP A 111 9.08 -4.51 24.68
C TRP A 111 10.09 -4.55 23.53
N CYS A 112 10.25 -5.73 22.93
CA CYS A 112 11.14 -5.94 21.79
C CYS A 112 10.38 -6.64 20.66
N PHE A 113 10.30 -5.95 19.53
CA PHE A 113 9.65 -6.44 18.32
C PHE A 113 10.69 -6.84 17.30
N GLU A 114 10.46 -7.96 16.62
CA GLU A 114 11.29 -8.38 15.51
C GLU A 114 10.74 -7.82 14.21
N LEU A 115 11.59 -7.12 13.47
CA LEU A 115 11.31 -6.65 12.13
C LEU A 115 12.02 -7.59 11.16
N ASN A 116 11.27 -8.14 10.22
CA ASN A 116 11.79 -9.00 9.15
C ASN A 116 11.34 -8.43 7.81
N VAL A 117 12.26 -8.23 6.87
CA VAL A 117 11.87 -7.97 5.48
C VAL A 117 11.32 -9.26 4.90
N VAL A 118 10.05 -9.24 4.48
CA VAL A 118 9.42 -10.38 3.80
C VAL A 118 9.48 -10.23 2.28
N ASP A 119 9.42 -8.99 1.80
CA ASP A 119 9.53 -8.69 0.38
C ASP A 119 10.02 -7.26 0.14
N SER A 120 10.42 -6.96 -1.08
CA SER A 120 10.91 -5.65 -1.51
C SER A 120 10.62 -5.49 -2.99
N HIS A 121 9.88 -4.45 -3.37
CA HIS A 121 9.45 -4.23 -4.75
C HIS A 121 9.82 -2.84 -5.26
N PRO A 122 10.08 -2.67 -6.58
CA PRO A 122 10.12 -1.34 -7.18
C PRO A 122 8.80 -0.61 -6.91
N ARG A 123 8.87 0.69 -6.62
CA ARG A 123 7.68 1.53 -6.43
C ARG A 123 7.54 2.56 -7.54
N ASP A 124 6.29 2.97 -7.75
CA ASP A 124 5.94 4.13 -8.55
C ASP A 124 5.58 5.32 -7.64
N THR A 125 5.17 6.43 -8.25
CA THR A 125 4.76 7.64 -7.54
C THR A 125 3.40 7.53 -6.86
N ALA A 126 2.56 6.56 -7.25
CA ALA A 126 1.23 6.36 -6.67
C ALA A 126 1.29 5.55 -5.36
N THR A 127 2.28 4.67 -5.24
CA THR A 127 2.50 3.82 -4.06
C THR A 127 2.67 4.67 -2.79
N PRO A 128 1.92 4.40 -1.70
CA PRO A 128 2.10 5.12 -0.43
C PRO A 128 3.55 5.07 0.08
N GLU A 129 3.99 6.11 0.77
CA GLU A 129 5.33 6.10 1.40
C GLU A 129 5.38 5.20 2.64
N ARG A 130 4.26 5.07 3.35
CA ARG A 130 4.08 4.21 4.51
C ARG A 130 2.65 3.69 4.54
N LEU A 131 2.49 2.41 4.78
CA LEU A 131 1.19 1.75 4.80
C LEU A 131 1.23 0.54 5.74
N CYS A 132 0.21 0.36 6.56
CA CYS A 132 -0.08 -0.92 7.17
C CYS A 132 -0.94 -1.74 6.19
N ILE A 133 -0.44 -2.92 5.81
CA ILE A 133 -1.09 -3.84 4.86
C ILE A 133 -2.03 -4.77 5.62
N GLY A 134 -1.64 -5.18 6.83
CA GLY A 134 -2.42 -6.08 7.65
C GLY A 134 -1.78 -6.31 9.01
N GLY A 135 -2.44 -7.11 9.85
CA GLY A 135 -1.98 -7.38 11.21
C GLY A 135 -3.04 -8.09 12.03
N ALA A 136 -2.65 -8.52 13.22
CA ALA A 136 -3.57 -9.03 14.23
C ALA A 136 -2.96 -8.88 15.63
N GLY A 137 -3.78 -9.13 16.64
CA GLY A 137 -3.38 -9.10 18.04
C GLY A 137 -3.53 -7.72 18.69
N GLU A 138 -3.91 -7.75 19.96
CA GLU A 138 -4.02 -6.61 20.86
C GLU A 138 -2.65 -6.33 21.49
N PHE A 139 -2.27 -5.07 21.58
CA PHE A 139 -1.08 -4.66 22.31
C PHE A 139 -1.42 -3.50 23.22
N ILE A 140 -1.01 -3.57 24.50
CA ILE A 140 -1.24 -2.57 25.54
C ILE A 140 -2.69 -2.06 25.66
N GLY A 141 -3.69 -2.94 25.53
CA GLY A 141 -5.10 -2.55 25.61
C GLY A 141 -5.68 -2.00 24.31
N ARG A 142 -4.91 -2.00 23.21
CA ARG A 142 -5.35 -1.50 21.90
C ARG A 142 -5.48 -2.62 20.89
N ASN A 143 -6.71 -2.79 20.39
CA ASN A 143 -7.01 -3.73 19.33
C ASN A 143 -6.42 -3.26 17.99
N PHE A 144 -6.11 -4.23 17.13
CA PHE A 144 -5.69 -3.94 15.77
C PHE A 144 -6.83 -3.30 14.97
N ASN A 145 -6.60 -2.08 14.47
CA ASN A 145 -7.54 -1.35 13.61
C ASN A 145 -6.78 -0.79 12.40
N LEU A 146 -6.91 -1.48 11.27
CA LEU A 146 -6.22 -1.15 10.03
C LEU A 146 -6.56 0.25 9.50
N ALA A 147 -7.86 0.60 9.47
CA ALA A 147 -8.33 1.91 9.00
C ALA A 147 -7.73 3.05 9.82
N HIS A 148 -7.78 2.92 11.15
CA HIS A 148 -7.24 3.93 12.06
C HIS A 148 -5.71 4.07 11.93
N ILE A 149 -4.99 2.94 11.82
CA ILE A 149 -3.53 2.98 11.60
C ILE A 149 -3.22 3.70 10.29
N ASN A 150 -3.90 3.36 9.20
CA ASN A 150 -3.61 3.92 7.88
C ASN A 150 -4.02 5.40 7.74
N SER A 151 -5.09 5.85 8.41
CA SER A 151 -5.43 7.28 8.45
C SER A 151 -4.35 8.10 9.16
N ARG A 152 -3.75 7.56 10.22
CA ARG A 152 -2.63 8.17 10.95
C ARG A 152 -1.34 8.18 10.13
N LEU A 153 -1.02 7.07 9.44
CA LEU A 153 0.18 6.97 8.60
C LEU A 153 0.14 7.88 7.36
N SER A 154 -1.02 8.00 6.72
CA SER A 154 -1.19 8.75 5.47
C SER A 154 -1.55 10.22 5.70
N GLY A 155 -2.11 10.53 6.88
CA GLY A 155 -2.72 11.83 7.21
C GLY A 155 -4.15 11.93 6.69
N GLU A 156 -5.08 12.37 7.53
CA GLU A 156 -6.53 12.44 7.21
C GLU A 156 -6.83 13.26 5.95
N SER A 157 -6.09 14.35 5.73
CA SER A 157 -6.24 15.20 4.54
C SER A 157 -5.86 14.50 3.24
N HIS A 158 -4.97 13.50 3.28
CA HIS A 158 -4.58 12.72 2.10
C HIS A 158 -5.64 11.69 1.76
N SER A 159 -6.16 10.97 2.77
CA SER A 159 -7.25 10.00 2.57
C SER A 159 -8.48 10.64 1.94
N ALA A 160 -8.86 11.84 2.40
CA ALA A 160 -9.97 12.59 1.83
C ALA A 160 -9.71 12.99 0.36
N LYS A 161 -8.47 13.38 0.02
CA LYS A 161 -8.08 13.72 -1.37
C LYS A 161 -8.13 12.50 -2.29
N VAL A 162 -7.63 11.35 -1.83
CA VAL A 162 -7.70 10.09 -2.58
C VAL A 162 -9.17 9.73 -2.83
N LEU A 163 -9.99 9.75 -1.79
CA LEU A 163 -11.41 9.43 -1.93
C LEU A 163 -12.14 10.40 -2.88
N ALA A 164 -11.79 11.68 -2.88
CA ALA A 164 -12.38 12.68 -3.77
C ALA A 164 -12.14 12.41 -5.27
N THR A 165 -11.17 11.55 -5.62
CA THR A 165 -10.94 11.12 -7.02
C THR A 165 -11.82 9.95 -7.45
N ALA A 166 -12.55 9.33 -6.51
CA ALA A 166 -13.41 8.21 -6.79
C ALA A 166 -14.79 8.64 -7.31
N HIS A 167 -15.52 7.71 -7.91
CA HIS A 167 -16.89 7.90 -8.35
C HIS A 167 -17.78 8.38 -7.18
N PRO A 168 -18.66 9.39 -7.35
CA PRO A 168 -19.46 9.95 -6.25
C PRO A 168 -20.26 8.94 -5.45
N ASP A 169 -20.85 7.94 -6.12
CA ASP A 169 -21.57 6.86 -5.45
C ASP A 169 -20.68 5.99 -4.58
N LEU A 170 -19.43 5.76 -5.02
CA LEU A 170 -18.45 5.04 -4.21
C LEU A 170 -18.09 5.88 -2.99
N GLN A 171 -17.93 7.20 -3.14
CA GLN A 171 -17.64 8.10 -2.02
C GLN A 171 -18.73 8.01 -0.93
N ASP A 172 -20.00 8.11 -1.33
CA ASP A 172 -21.14 7.93 -0.43
C ASP A 172 -21.14 6.55 0.23
N TRP A 173 -20.87 5.49 -0.55
CA TRP A 173 -20.76 4.12 -0.07
C TRP A 173 -19.70 3.98 1.04
N VAL A 174 -18.50 4.57 0.86
CA VAL A 174 -17.42 4.55 1.86
C VAL A 174 -17.86 5.19 3.16
N ILE A 175 -18.51 6.34 3.06
CA ILE A 175 -18.96 7.13 4.20
C ILE A 175 -19.99 6.33 5.00
N ARG A 176 -20.96 5.70 4.32
CA ARG A 176 -21.98 4.87 4.97
C ARG A 176 -21.43 3.59 5.59
N ALA A 177 -20.50 2.92 4.90
CA ALA A 177 -19.86 1.71 5.41
C ALA A 177 -18.97 1.97 6.64
N GLY A 178 -18.59 3.23 6.90
CA GLY A 178 -17.73 3.60 8.02
C GLY A 178 -16.33 2.98 7.95
N SER A 179 -15.91 2.52 6.77
CA SER A 179 -14.67 1.75 6.57
C SER A 179 -13.77 2.45 5.57
N ALA A 180 -12.61 2.90 6.02
CA ALA A 180 -11.58 3.50 5.16
C ALA A 180 -10.51 2.47 4.70
N ASN A 181 -10.77 1.17 4.89
CA ASN A 181 -9.79 0.10 4.68
C ASN A 181 -9.28 -0.01 3.23
N PHE A 182 -10.03 0.50 2.25
CA PHE A 182 -9.71 0.41 0.83
C PHE A 182 -9.20 1.74 0.24
N ILE A 183 -9.08 2.82 1.01
CA ILE A 183 -8.40 4.04 0.56
C ILE A 183 -6.98 3.74 0.02
N PRO A 184 -6.18 2.86 0.66
CA PRO A 184 -4.88 2.46 0.10
C PRO A 184 -5.00 1.77 -1.26
N LEU A 185 -6.05 0.98 -1.49
CA LEU A 185 -6.32 0.37 -2.79
C LEU A 185 -6.63 1.44 -3.83
N LEU A 186 -7.52 2.41 -3.52
CA LEU A 186 -7.84 3.51 -4.43
C LEU A 186 -6.61 4.35 -4.78
N GLN A 187 -5.76 4.61 -3.79
CA GLN A 187 -4.48 5.29 -4.01
C GLN A 187 -3.57 4.48 -4.95
N ALA A 188 -3.42 3.18 -4.71
CA ALA A 188 -2.59 2.30 -5.53
C ALA A 188 -3.10 2.15 -6.97
N LEU A 189 -4.42 2.28 -7.17
CA LEU A 189 -5.02 2.27 -8.50
C LEU A 189 -4.76 3.55 -9.29
N ASP A 190 -4.39 4.66 -8.63
CA ASP A 190 -4.22 5.99 -9.25
C ASP A 190 -5.41 6.37 -10.16
N LEU A 191 -6.57 6.61 -9.54
CA LEU A 191 -7.81 6.93 -10.26
C LEU A 191 -7.68 8.19 -11.16
N SER A 192 -6.74 9.09 -10.85
CA SER A 192 -6.47 10.31 -11.61
C SER A 192 -5.75 10.08 -12.95
N ARG A 193 -5.17 8.89 -13.14
CA ARG A 193 -4.39 8.56 -14.33
C ARG A 193 -5.28 8.57 -15.59
N PRO A 194 -4.81 9.10 -16.73
CA PRO A 194 -5.55 9.01 -17.99
C PRO A 194 -5.89 7.56 -18.35
N THR A 195 -7.09 7.32 -18.87
CA THR A 195 -7.49 5.99 -19.34
C THR A 195 -6.83 5.63 -20.67
N THR A 196 -6.43 4.37 -20.81
CA THR A 196 -5.93 3.81 -22.08
C THR A 196 -6.99 2.94 -22.78
N LEU A 197 -8.22 2.89 -22.24
CA LEU A 197 -9.31 2.10 -22.79
C LEU A 197 -9.80 2.68 -24.12
N SER A 198 -10.32 1.83 -25.01
CA SER A 198 -10.94 2.28 -26.25
C SER A 198 -12.21 3.10 -25.98
N THR A 199 -12.55 4.05 -26.86
CA THR A 199 -13.81 4.84 -26.75
C THR A 199 -15.06 3.96 -26.70
N ARG A 200 -15.04 2.81 -27.40
CA ARG A 200 -16.15 1.85 -27.37
C ARG A 200 -16.30 1.24 -25.97
N THR A 201 -15.19 0.86 -25.35
CA THR A 201 -15.17 0.30 -23.99
C THR A 201 -15.62 1.34 -22.98
N GLN A 202 -15.09 2.57 -23.06
CA GLN A 202 -15.48 3.67 -22.17
C GLN A 202 -16.98 3.91 -22.18
N ARG A 203 -17.60 4.04 -23.37
CA ARG A 203 -19.06 4.22 -23.50
C ARG A 203 -19.89 3.10 -22.89
N ALA A 204 -19.39 1.87 -22.91
CA ALA A 204 -20.08 0.74 -22.27
C ALA A 204 -19.98 0.79 -20.74
N LEU A 205 -18.83 1.27 -20.22
CA LEU A 205 -18.56 1.38 -18.79
C LEU A 205 -19.22 2.61 -18.15
N GLU A 206 -19.34 3.72 -18.88
CA GLU A 206 -20.02 4.95 -18.43
C GLU A 206 -21.50 4.75 -18.07
N LEU A 207 -22.10 3.64 -18.52
CA LEU A 207 -23.48 3.28 -18.19
C LEU A 207 -23.60 2.50 -16.87
N LEU A 208 -22.48 2.08 -16.27
CA LEU A 208 -22.48 1.28 -15.05
C LEU A 208 -22.44 2.17 -13.79
N PRO A 209 -23.09 1.75 -12.69
CA PRO A 209 -23.96 0.58 -12.58
C PRO A 209 -25.31 0.73 -13.31
N LEU A 210 -25.83 -0.36 -13.85
CA LEU A 210 -27.19 -0.47 -14.41
C LEU A 210 -28.26 -0.66 -13.33
N GLU A 211 -27.84 -1.04 -12.13
CA GLU A 211 -28.70 -1.30 -10.99
C GLU A 211 -29.33 -0.02 -10.44
N THR A 212 -30.64 -0.07 -10.14
CA THR A 212 -31.40 1.09 -9.67
C THR A 212 -31.76 1.05 -8.18
N SER A 213 -31.86 -0.14 -7.58
CA SER A 213 -32.18 -0.30 -6.15
C SER A 213 -30.95 -0.03 -5.28
N ALA A 214 -31.15 0.46 -4.05
CA ALA A 214 -30.05 0.73 -3.12
C ALA A 214 -29.20 -0.52 -2.84
N LEU A 215 -29.85 -1.66 -2.54
CA LEU A 215 -29.17 -2.94 -2.32
C LEU A 215 -28.35 -3.37 -3.54
N SER A 216 -28.92 -3.25 -4.74
CA SER A 216 -28.25 -3.64 -5.98
C SER A 216 -27.05 -2.76 -6.32
N ARG A 217 -27.15 -1.44 -6.09
CA ARG A 217 -26.02 -0.50 -6.27
C ARG A 217 -24.92 -0.74 -5.26
N ASP A 218 -25.26 -0.98 -3.99
CA ASP A 218 -24.27 -1.31 -2.96
C ASP A 218 -23.58 -2.64 -3.27
N SER A 219 -24.33 -3.63 -3.77
CA SER A 219 -23.81 -4.91 -4.24
C SER A 219 -22.81 -4.75 -5.38
N TRP A 220 -23.09 -3.85 -6.33
CA TRP A 220 -22.17 -3.51 -7.41
C TRP A 220 -20.86 -2.93 -6.87
N TRP A 221 -20.90 -1.90 -6.02
CA TRP A 221 -19.69 -1.25 -5.51
C TRP A 221 -18.85 -2.20 -4.63
N ALA A 222 -19.49 -2.99 -3.76
CA ALA A 222 -18.80 -4.01 -2.97
C ALA A 222 -18.09 -5.03 -3.88
N THR A 223 -18.78 -5.49 -4.93
CA THR A 223 -18.22 -6.44 -5.90
C THR A 223 -17.07 -5.82 -6.69
N LEU A 224 -17.19 -4.57 -7.14
CA LEU A 224 -16.17 -3.87 -7.93
C LEU A 224 -14.89 -3.61 -7.12
N ILE A 225 -15.02 -3.19 -5.85
CA ILE A 225 -13.88 -3.05 -4.93
C ILE A 225 -13.18 -4.41 -4.77
N SER A 226 -13.95 -5.46 -4.51
CA SER A 226 -13.40 -6.80 -4.31
C SER A 226 -12.70 -7.36 -5.56
N LEU A 227 -13.27 -7.13 -6.74
CA LEU A 227 -12.64 -7.46 -8.03
C LEU A 227 -11.29 -6.75 -8.22
N SER A 228 -11.20 -5.50 -7.75
CA SER A 228 -9.99 -4.68 -7.86
C SER A 228 -8.85 -5.16 -6.96
N CYS A 229 -9.15 -5.97 -5.94
CA CYS A 229 -8.12 -6.63 -5.14
C CYS A 229 -7.37 -7.73 -5.90
N LEU A 230 -7.89 -8.18 -7.06
CA LEU A 230 -7.32 -9.27 -7.89
C LEU A 230 -6.97 -10.56 -7.10
N CYS A 231 -7.71 -10.83 -6.03
CA CYS A 231 -7.50 -11.99 -5.19
C CYS A 231 -8.22 -13.23 -5.75
N GLY A 232 -7.97 -14.40 -5.15
CA GLY A 232 -8.67 -15.63 -5.52
C GLY A 232 -10.15 -15.59 -5.15
N ARG A 233 -11.00 -16.36 -5.85
CA ARG A 233 -12.47 -16.32 -5.70
C ARG A 233 -12.99 -16.41 -4.26
N ARG A 234 -12.38 -17.27 -3.43
CA ARG A 234 -12.79 -17.43 -2.02
C ARG A 234 -12.55 -16.14 -1.23
N GLU A 235 -11.41 -15.50 -1.46
CA GLU A 235 -11.06 -14.25 -0.80
C GLU A 235 -11.92 -13.10 -1.31
N GLN A 236 -12.19 -13.08 -2.61
CA GLN A 236 -13.08 -12.10 -3.23
C GLN A 236 -14.50 -12.20 -2.66
N ALA A 237 -15.04 -13.42 -2.51
CA ALA A 237 -16.34 -13.66 -1.89
C ALA A 237 -16.38 -13.12 -0.45
N ARG A 238 -15.39 -13.51 0.37
CA ARG A 238 -15.25 -13.03 1.74
C ARG A 238 -15.21 -11.51 1.85
N ILE A 239 -14.38 -10.85 1.04
CA ILE A 239 -14.29 -9.39 1.02
C ILE A 239 -15.65 -8.78 0.64
N THR A 240 -16.32 -9.32 -0.38
CA THR A 240 -17.62 -8.78 -0.84
C THR A 240 -18.69 -8.91 0.25
N GLU A 241 -18.75 -10.04 0.93
CA GLU A 241 -19.67 -10.31 2.04
C GLU A 241 -19.38 -9.37 3.23
N GLU A 242 -18.12 -9.24 3.64
CA GLU A 242 -17.71 -8.32 4.71
C GLU A 242 -18.05 -6.85 4.41
N LEU A 243 -17.88 -6.43 3.15
CA LEU A 243 -18.25 -5.08 2.71
C LEU A 243 -19.76 -4.86 2.79
N MET A 244 -20.57 -5.85 2.39
CA MET A 244 -22.04 -5.73 2.48
C MET A 244 -22.55 -5.79 3.92
N ASP A 245 -21.93 -6.60 4.78
CA ASP A 245 -22.23 -6.68 6.20
C ASP A 245 -21.92 -5.35 6.91
N SER A 246 -20.83 -4.66 6.51
CA SER A 246 -20.48 -3.33 7.06
C SER A 246 -21.55 -2.25 6.78
N LEU A 247 -22.36 -2.44 5.74
CA LEU A 247 -23.50 -1.57 5.41
C LEU A 247 -24.81 -2.02 6.11
N GLY A 248 -24.78 -3.13 6.83
CA GLY A 248 -25.94 -3.70 7.50
C GLY A 248 -26.93 -4.43 6.57
N TRP A 249 -26.51 -4.79 5.35
CA TRP A 249 -27.36 -5.53 4.43
C TRP A 249 -27.51 -6.99 4.87
N SER A 250 -28.75 -7.46 4.96
CA SER A 250 -29.09 -8.84 5.34
C SER A 250 -30.34 -9.33 4.60
N SER A 251 -30.49 -10.64 4.50
CA SER A 251 -31.69 -11.31 3.98
C SER A 251 -32.23 -12.27 5.03
N GLY A 252 -33.50 -12.11 5.42
CA GLY A 252 -34.12 -12.97 6.43
C GLY A 252 -33.43 -12.95 7.81
N GLY A 253 -32.70 -11.87 8.13
CA GLY A 253 -31.95 -11.73 9.38
C GLY A 253 -30.55 -12.34 9.36
N ALA A 254 -30.08 -12.87 8.22
CA ALA A 254 -28.72 -13.36 8.04
C ALA A 254 -27.93 -12.45 7.07
N PRO A 255 -26.59 -12.33 7.23
CA PRO A 255 -25.74 -11.64 6.27
C PRO A 255 -25.91 -12.22 4.85
N LEU A 256 -25.80 -11.37 3.83
CA LEU A 256 -25.89 -11.78 2.44
C LEU A 256 -24.65 -12.60 2.05
N CYS A 257 -24.85 -13.69 1.29
CA CYS A 257 -23.75 -14.44 0.72
C CYS A 257 -23.31 -13.84 -0.63
N ALA A 258 -22.09 -14.14 -1.06
CA ALA A 258 -21.51 -13.60 -2.29
C ALA A 258 -22.32 -13.94 -3.55
N GLU A 259 -23.01 -15.08 -3.58
CA GLU A 259 -23.87 -15.47 -4.70
C GLU A 259 -25.10 -14.57 -4.80
N ASP A 260 -25.78 -14.31 -3.67
CA ASP A 260 -26.91 -13.39 -3.63
C ASP A 260 -26.47 -11.97 -4.01
N ILE A 261 -25.33 -11.51 -3.49
CA ILE A 261 -24.77 -10.19 -3.81
C ILE A 261 -24.48 -10.07 -5.31
N ALA A 262 -23.84 -11.08 -5.92
CA ALA A 262 -23.58 -11.09 -7.35
C ALA A 262 -24.88 -11.12 -8.18
N HIS A 263 -25.92 -11.81 -7.71
CA HIS A 263 -27.23 -11.80 -8.35
C HIS A 263 -27.88 -10.41 -8.32
N GLN A 264 -27.67 -9.64 -7.26
CA GLN A 264 -28.20 -8.28 -7.11
C GLN A 264 -27.60 -7.27 -8.10
N CYS A 265 -26.38 -7.50 -8.60
CA CYS A 265 -25.68 -6.65 -9.58
C CYS A 265 -25.36 -7.37 -10.91
N ARG A 266 -26.18 -8.36 -11.27
CA ARG A 266 -25.94 -9.24 -12.42
C ARG A 266 -25.90 -8.51 -13.76
N ASP A 267 -26.64 -7.41 -13.92
CA ASP A 267 -26.77 -6.73 -15.20
C ASP A 267 -25.46 -5.99 -15.52
N SER A 268 -24.88 -5.30 -14.54
CA SER A 268 -23.55 -4.71 -14.67
C SER A 268 -22.44 -5.77 -14.78
N LEU A 269 -22.52 -6.87 -14.03
CA LEU A 269 -21.57 -7.99 -14.15
C LEU A 269 -21.62 -8.65 -15.54
N ALA A 270 -22.78 -8.68 -16.19
CA ALA A 270 -22.91 -9.18 -17.56
C ALA A 270 -22.12 -8.30 -18.56
N VAL A 271 -22.09 -6.98 -18.37
CA VAL A 271 -21.27 -6.07 -19.18
C VAL A 271 -19.78 -6.37 -18.98
N LEU A 272 -19.33 -6.54 -17.73
CA LEU A 272 -17.94 -6.93 -17.44
C LEU A 272 -17.57 -8.29 -18.05
N TYR A 273 -18.48 -9.27 -18.02
CA TYR A 273 -18.29 -10.57 -18.64
C TYR A 273 -18.12 -10.46 -20.17
N GLN A 274 -18.96 -9.66 -20.82
CA GLN A 274 -18.88 -9.41 -22.27
C GLN A 274 -17.56 -8.76 -22.67
N LEU A 275 -17.07 -7.82 -21.85
CA LEU A 275 -15.76 -7.19 -22.02
C LEU A 275 -14.59 -8.14 -21.67
N GLY A 276 -14.88 -9.29 -21.05
CA GLY A 276 -13.87 -10.27 -20.64
C GLY A 276 -13.18 -9.92 -19.32
N ALA A 277 -13.66 -8.88 -18.62
CA ALA A 277 -13.12 -8.42 -17.35
C ALA A 277 -13.61 -9.24 -16.14
N TYR A 278 -14.68 -10.01 -16.28
CA TYR A 278 -15.24 -10.83 -15.22
C TYR A 278 -15.59 -12.22 -15.74
N CYS A 279 -15.51 -13.24 -14.88
CA CYS A 279 -15.96 -14.60 -15.18
C CYS A 279 -16.46 -15.28 -13.90
N PRO A 280 -17.75 -15.67 -13.82
CA PRO A 280 -18.31 -16.27 -12.60
C PRO A 280 -17.79 -17.70 -12.36
N ALA A 281 -17.51 -18.46 -13.41
CA ALA A 281 -17.19 -19.90 -13.32
C ALA A 281 -15.70 -20.22 -13.53
N GLY A 282 -14.83 -19.22 -13.68
CA GLY A 282 -13.46 -19.46 -14.15
C GLY A 282 -12.56 -18.25 -14.03
N GLU A 283 -11.54 -18.21 -14.87
CA GLU A 283 -10.68 -17.06 -15.03
C GLU A 283 -11.29 -16.08 -16.04
N ALA A 284 -11.09 -14.79 -15.80
CA ALA A 284 -11.47 -13.76 -16.75
C ALA A 284 -10.60 -13.87 -18.02
N ARG A 285 -11.15 -13.44 -19.17
CA ARG A 285 -10.43 -13.49 -20.45
C ARG A 285 -9.31 -12.47 -20.54
N LEU A 286 -9.46 -11.34 -19.87
CA LEU A 286 -8.46 -10.27 -19.82
C LEU A 286 -7.40 -10.54 -18.74
N SER A 287 -6.18 -10.11 -19.03
CA SER A 287 -5.08 -10.15 -18.06
C SER A 287 -5.41 -9.30 -16.82
N PRO A 288 -4.76 -9.55 -15.66
CA PRO A 288 -4.96 -8.74 -14.46
C PRO A 288 -4.76 -7.24 -14.70
N VAL A 289 -3.77 -6.85 -15.52
CA VAL A 289 -3.50 -5.44 -15.84
C VAL A 289 -4.64 -4.81 -16.64
N GLU A 290 -5.12 -5.49 -17.69
CA GLU A 290 -6.25 -5.01 -18.50
C GLU A 290 -7.55 -4.92 -17.68
N ARG A 291 -7.75 -5.85 -16.75
CA ARG A 291 -8.88 -5.81 -15.81
C ARG A 291 -8.80 -4.60 -14.87
N LEU A 292 -7.62 -4.33 -14.31
CA LEU A 292 -7.43 -3.17 -13.45
C LEU A 292 -7.69 -1.86 -14.18
N GLU A 293 -7.32 -1.72 -15.46
CA GLU A 293 -7.66 -0.51 -16.22
C GLU A 293 -9.18 -0.31 -16.35
N ILE A 294 -9.96 -1.39 -16.50
CA ILE A 294 -11.43 -1.34 -16.51
C ILE A 294 -11.99 -0.97 -15.14
N TYR A 295 -11.54 -1.64 -14.07
CA TYR A 295 -12.06 -1.37 -12.72
C TYR A 295 -11.66 0.03 -12.24
N ARG A 296 -10.43 0.46 -12.52
CA ARG A 296 -9.94 1.81 -12.26
C ARG A 296 -10.81 2.86 -12.93
N PHE A 297 -11.18 2.66 -14.20
CA PHE A 297 -12.08 3.57 -14.92
C PHE A 297 -13.46 3.64 -14.24
N LEU A 298 -14.01 2.52 -13.80
CA LEU A 298 -15.31 2.47 -13.12
C LEU A 298 -15.29 3.06 -11.71
N LEU A 299 -14.16 2.95 -11.01
CA LEU A 299 -13.98 3.48 -9.67
C LEU A 299 -13.68 4.98 -9.67
N ALA A 300 -13.24 5.56 -10.79
CA ALA A 300 -12.92 6.98 -10.93
C ALA A 300 -14.17 7.86 -11.10
N GLY A 301 -14.07 9.11 -10.65
CA GLY A 301 -15.10 10.15 -10.77
C GLY A 301 -14.72 11.28 -11.72
#